data_AF-A0A6P7RAA1-F1
#
_entry.id   AF-A0A6P7RAA1-F1
#
_cell.length_a   1.000
_cell.length_b   1.000
_cell.length_c   1.000
_cell.angle_alpha   90.00
_cell.angle_beta   90.00
_cell.angle_gamma   90.00
#
_symmetry.space_group_name_H-M   'P 1'
#
loop_
_entity.id
_entity.type
_entity.pdbx_description
1 polymer ?
#
loop_
_entity_poly.entity_id
_entity_poly.type
_entity_poly.pdbx_seq_one_letter_code
_entity_poly.pdbx_strand_id
1 'polypeptide(L)'
;MGAAHSASEEVRELEGKTGFSSDQIEQLHRRFKQLSGDQPTIRKENFNNVPDLELNPIRSKIVRAFFDNRNLRKGPSGLADEINFEDFLTIMSYFRPIDTTLGEEQVELSRKEKLKFLFHMYDSDSDGRITLEEYRNVVEELLSGNPHIEKESARSIADGAMMEAASVCVGQMIWQGIDIETKMHIRFLNMETIALCH
;
A
#
# COMPACT_ATOMS: atom_id res chain seq x y z
N MET A 1 -31.28 20.29 -14.55
CA MET A 1 -31.41 19.43 -13.35
C MET A 1 -30.79 18.07 -13.65
N GLY A 2 -29.46 17.93 -13.62
CA GLY A 2 -28.79 16.68 -14.03
C GLY A 2 -27.42 16.39 -13.40
N ALA A 3 -26.76 17.38 -12.79
CA ALA A 3 -25.42 17.19 -12.22
C ALA A 3 -25.41 16.42 -10.88
N ALA A 4 -26.46 16.55 -10.05
CA ALA A 4 -26.52 15.90 -8.75
C ALA A 4 -26.80 14.38 -8.83
N HIS A 5 -27.50 13.92 -9.87
CA HIS A 5 -27.78 12.50 -10.07
C HIS A 5 -26.55 11.72 -10.54
N SER A 6 -25.75 12.31 -11.45
CA SER A 6 -24.54 11.67 -12.00
C SER A 6 -23.44 11.51 -10.95
N ALA A 7 -23.23 12.51 -10.10
CA ALA A 7 -22.23 12.44 -9.04
C ALA A 7 -22.59 11.38 -7.97
N SER A 8 -23.89 11.18 -7.71
CA SER A 8 -24.35 10.15 -6.77
C SER A 8 -24.21 8.72 -7.32
N GLU A 9 -24.25 8.54 -8.64
CA GLU A 9 -24.12 7.24 -9.28
C GLU A 9 -22.64 6.83 -9.37
N GLU A 10 -21.76 7.77 -9.70
CA GLU A 10 -20.30 7.55 -9.73
C GLU A 10 -19.75 7.22 -8.34
N VAL A 11 -20.22 7.89 -7.29
CA VAL A 11 -19.85 7.56 -5.90
C VAL A 11 -20.31 6.15 -5.54
N ARG A 12 -21.53 5.74 -5.91
CA ARG A 12 -22.05 4.38 -5.64
C ARG A 12 -21.25 3.29 -6.36
N GLU A 13 -20.80 3.55 -7.59
CA GLU A 13 -19.91 2.62 -8.28
C GLU A 13 -18.56 2.47 -7.56
N LEU A 14 -18.01 3.57 -7.06
CA LEU A 14 -16.77 3.56 -6.28
C LEU A 14 -16.94 2.86 -4.93
N GLU A 15 -18.07 3.03 -4.25
CA GLU A 15 -18.41 2.28 -3.04
C GLU A 15 -18.39 0.77 -3.31
N GLY A 16 -19.03 0.32 -4.39
CA GLY A 16 -19.06 -1.10 -4.75
C GLY A 16 -17.69 -1.69 -5.10
N LYS A 17 -16.83 -0.92 -5.78
CA LYS A 17 -15.48 -1.39 -6.19
C LYS A 17 -14.47 -1.40 -5.06
N THR A 18 -14.55 -0.43 -4.15
CA THR A 18 -13.49 -0.16 -3.15
C THR A 18 -13.89 -0.54 -1.73
N GLY A 19 -15.21 -0.67 -1.49
CA GLY A 19 -15.86 -0.89 -0.20
C GLY A 19 -15.70 0.28 0.79
N PHE A 20 -15.28 1.45 0.33
CA PHE A 20 -15.37 2.69 1.12
C PHE A 20 -16.83 3.16 1.17
N SER A 21 -17.21 3.81 2.27
CA SER A 21 -18.48 4.57 2.31
C SER A 21 -18.35 5.89 1.54
N SER A 22 -19.47 6.48 1.14
CA SER A 22 -19.53 7.82 0.53
C SER A 22 -18.74 8.86 1.34
N ASP A 23 -18.87 8.86 2.66
CA ASP A 23 -18.13 9.79 3.53
C ASP A 23 -16.61 9.58 3.46
N GLN A 24 -16.16 8.31 3.41
CA GLN A 24 -14.75 7.98 3.26
C GLN A 24 -14.23 8.36 1.87
N ILE A 25 -15.03 8.16 0.82
CA ILE A 25 -14.69 8.56 -0.56
C ILE A 25 -14.53 10.08 -0.63
N GLU A 26 -15.43 10.85 -0.03
CA GLU A 26 -15.29 12.31 0.02
C GLU A 26 -14.02 12.77 0.75
N GLN A 27 -13.68 12.15 1.88
CA GLN A 27 -12.46 12.46 2.62
C GLN A 27 -11.21 12.14 1.79
N LEU A 28 -11.19 10.98 1.13
CA LEU A 28 -10.10 10.57 0.25
C LEU A 28 -9.99 11.49 -0.97
N HIS A 29 -11.11 11.97 -1.51
CA HIS A 29 -11.13 12.95 -2.60
C HIS A 29 -10.53 14.30 -2.18
N ARG A 30 -10.81 14.78 -0.96
CA ARG A 30 -10.16 15.99 -0.42
C ARG A 30 -8.66 15.81 -0.28
N ARG A 31 -8.20 14.65 0.21
CA ARG A 31 -6.75 14.36 0.28
C ARG A 31 -6.10 14.22 -1.09
N PHE A 32 -6.78 13.59 -2.03
CA PHE A 32 -6.33 13.48 -3.41
C PHE A 32 -6.05 14.87 -3.99
N LYS A 33 -7.00 15.81 -3.84
CA LYS A 33 -6.82 17.20 -4.29
C LYS A 33 -5.68 17.94 -3.59
N GLN A 34 -5.53 17.75 -2.28
CA GLN A 34 -4.41 18.33 -1.53
C GLN A 34 -3.06 17.81 -2.04
N LEU A 35 -2.96 16.51 -2.33
CA LEU A 35 -1.75 15.89 -2.83
C LEU A 35 -1.47 16.27 -4.29
N SER A 36 -2.50 16.30 -5.14
CA SER A 36 -2.36 16.64 -6.56
C SER A 36 -2.16 18.14 -6.81
N GLY A 37 -2.45 19.01 -5.84
CA GLY A 37 -2.48 20.45 -6.03
C GLY A 37 -3.65 20.88 -6.92
N ASP A 38 -4.83 20.34 -6.63
CA ASP A 38 -6.08 20.49 -7.40
C ASP A 38 -6.02 20.01 -8.87
N GLN A 39 -4.99 19.23 -9.22
CA GLN A 39 -4.89 18.57 -10.52
C GLN A 39 -5.75 17.30 -10.57
N PRO A 40 -6.22 16.89 -11.77
CA PRO A 40 -7.02 15.66 -11.94
C PRO A 40 -6.22 14.37 -11.74
N THR A 41 -4.89 14.44 -11.73
CA THR A 41 -3.97 13.32 -11.56
C THR A 41 -2.86 13.64 -10.57
N ILE A 42 -2.28 12.60 -9.96
CA ILE A 42 -1.12 12.69 -9.08
C ILE A 42 0.09 12.13 -9.83
N ARG A 43 1.21 12.85 -9.78
CA ARG A 43 2.52 12.42 -10.27
C ARG A 43 3.44 12.03 -9.11
N LYS A 44 4.57 11.39 -9.42
CA LYS A 44 5.54 10.96 -8.39
C LYS A 44 6.07 12.13 -7.57
N GLU A 45 6.25 13.30 -8.18
CA GLU A 45 6.79 14.49 -7.53
C GLU A 45 5.84 15.06 -6.48
N ASN A 46 4.53 14.84 -6.61
CA ASN A 46 3.55 15.27 -5.61
C ASN A 46 3.82 14.63 -4.24
N PHE A 47 4.36 13.41 -4.20
CA PHE A 47 4.73 12.72 -2.95
C PHE A 47 5.97 13.32 -2.27
N ASN A 48 6.68 14.27 -2.90
CA ASN A 48 7.75 15.03 -2.23
C ASN A 48 7.20 15.99 -1.17
N ASN A 49 5.93 16.38 -1.30
CA ASN A 49 5.29 17.33 -0.38
C ASN A 49 4.59 16.65 0.80
N VAL A 50 4.78 15.34 0.98
CA VAL A 50 4.16 14.57 2.08
C VAL A 50 5.19 14.46 3.22
N PRO A 51 5.05 15.23 4.32
CA PRO A 51 6.05 15.28 5.39
C PRO A 51 6.23 13.93 6.07
N ASP A 52 5.14 13.19 6.26
CA ASP A 52 5.15 11.86 6.89
C ASP A 52 5.96 10.83 6.09
N LEU A 53 6.17 11.06 4.80
CA LEU A 53 7.00 10.20 3.95
C LEU A 53 8.47 10.65 3.92
N GLU A 54 8.78 11.90 4.27
CA GLU A 54 10.13 12.48 4.10
C GLU A 54 11.21 11.68 4.84
N LEU A 55 10.93 11.29 6.09
CA LEU A 55 11.84 10.53 6.94
C LEU A 55 11.59 9.01 6.88
N ASN A 56 10.72 8.54 6.00
CA ASN A 56 10.36 7.13 5.92
C ASN A 56 11.41 6.37 5.08
N PRO A 57 12.15 5.39 5.65
CA PRO A 57 13.22 4.69 4.92
C PRO A 57 12.73 3.94 3.67
N ILE A 58 11.49 3.47 3.67
CA ILE A 58 10.87 2.75 2.54
C ILE A 58 10.02 3.67 1.66
N ARG A 59 10.19 5.00 1.76
CA ARG A 59 9.46 6.00 0.97
C ARG A 59 9.47 5.67 -0.52
N SER A 60 10.63 5.33 -1.08
CA SER A 60 10.80 5.03 -2.50
C SER A 60 9.91 3.85 -2.93
N LYS A 61 9.82 2.81 -2.10
CA LYS A 61 8.99 1.62 -2.32
C LYS A 61 7.50 1.96 -2.22
N ILE A 62 7.11 2.74 -1.21
CA ILE A 62 5.72 3.20 -1.05
C ILE A 62 5.29 4.00 -2.28
N VAL A 63 6.05 5.03 -2.66
CA VAL A 63 5.73 5.87 -3.82
C VAL A 63 5.65 5.00 -5.06
N ARG A 64 6.64 4.13 -5.32
CA ARG A 64 6.62 3.23 -6.47
C ARG A 64 5.37 2.34 -6.50
N ALA A 65 4.92 1.81 -5.37
CA ALA A 65 3.75 0.94 -5.29
C ALA A 65 2.45 1.62 -5.70
N PHE A 66 2.32 2.95 -5.52
CA PHE A 66 1.17 3.72 -6.01
C PHE A 66 1.10 3.77 -7.54
N PHE A 67 2.23 3.70 -8.22
CA PHE A 67 2.33 3.79 -9.68
C PHE A 67 2.51 2.42 -10.36
N ASP A 68 2.58 1.32 -9.61
CA ASP A 68 2.75 -0.01 -10.19
C ASP A 68 1.45 -0.49 -10.86
N ASN A 69 1.50 -0.77 -12.17
CA ASN A 69 0.36 -1.23 -12.95
C ASN A 69 -0.24 -2.53 -12.41
N ARG A 70 0.55 -3.36 -11.72
CA ARG A 70 0.10 -4.58 -11.05
C ARG A 70 -0.81 -4.28 -9.87
N ASN A 71 -0.51 -3.21 -9.12
CA ASN A 71 -1.32 -2.73 -7.99
C ASN A 71 -2.54 -1.94 -8.46
N LEU A 72 -2.41 -1.24 -9.58
CA LEU A 72 -3.51 -0.52 -10.23
C LEU A 72 -4.48 -1.42 -11.00
N ARG A 73 -4.20 -2.73 -11.07
CA ARG A 73 -4.99 -3.71 -11.85
C ARG A 73 -5.08 -3.36 -13.35
N LYS A 74 -4.10 -2.62 -13.87
CA LYS A 74 -4.04 -2.14 -15.27
C LYS A 74 -3.19 -3.00 -16.19
N GLY A 75 -2.27 -3.79 -15.63
CA GLY A 75 -1.39 -4.62 -16.43
C GLY A 75 -0.52 -5.57 -15.60
N PRO A 76 0.19 -6.51 -16.26
CA PRO A 76 1.04 -7.48 -15.59
C PRO A 76 2.37 -6.91 -15.10
N SER A 77 2.80 -5.75 -15.61
CA SER A 77 4.03 -5.05 -15.21
C SER A 77 4.02 -3.59 -15.68
N GLY A 78 5.04 -2.83 -15.25
CA GLY A 78 5.26 -1.44 -15.63
C GLY A 78 4.78 -0.43 -14.59
N LEU A 79 5.19 0.82 -14.78
CA LEU A 79 4.82 1.94 -13.93
C LEU A 79 3.98 2.92 -14.73
N ALA A 80 2.88 3.40 -14.14
CA ALA A 80 2.17 4.56 -14.60
C ALA A 80 2.99 5.84 -14.31
N ASP A 81 2.89 6.82 -15.19
CA ASP A 81 3.49 8.15 -14.96
C ASP A 81 2.61 8.99 -14.02
N GLU A 82 1.30 8.82 -14.12
CA GLU A 82 0.29 9.52 -13.31
C GLU A 82 -0.83 8.57 -12.90
N ILE A 83 -1.47 8.88 -11.76
CA ILE A 83 -2.65 8.15 -11.27
C ILE A 83 -3.84 9.10 -11.09
N ASN A 84 -5.04 8.64 -11.43
CA ASN A 84 -6.28 9.39 -11.22
C ASN A 84 -6.91 9.08 -9.86
N PHE A 85 -8.11 9.61 -9.58
CA PHE A 85 -8.78 9.38 -8.31
C PHE A 85 -9.23 7.93 -8.10
N GLU A 86 -9.70 7.23 -9.14
CA GLU A 86 -10.09 5.81 -9.06
C GLU A 86 -8.88 4.92 -8.75
N ASP A 87 -7.75 5.21 -9.38
CA ASP A 87 -6.46 4.56 -9.11
C ASP A 87 -6.03 4.76 -7.67
N PHE A 88 -6.11 6.01 -7.18
CA PHE A 88 -5.80 6.35 -5.79
C PHE A 88 -6.70 5.56 -4.83
N LEU A 89 -8.02 5.51 -5.07
CA LEU A 89 -8.94 4.72 -4.26
C LEU A 89 -8.63 3.23 -4.30
N THR A 90 -8.24 2.69 -5.46
CA THR A 90 -7.82 1.30 -5.61
C THR A 90 -6.63 0.99 -4.70
N ILE A 91 -5.60 1.85 -4.70
CA ILE A 91 -4.45 1.69 -3.80
C ILE A 91 -4.87 1.81 -2.32
N MET A 92 -5.71 2.79 -2.00
CA MET A 92 -6.18 3.00 -0.63
C MET A 92 -7.02 1.83 -0.10
N SER A 93 -7.72 1.10 -0.99
CA SER A 93 -8.55 -0.05 -0.61
C SER A 93 -7.73 -1.18 0.03
N TYR A 94 -6.46 -1.38 -0.37
CA TYR A 94 -5.57 -2.38 0.24
C TYR A 94 -5.24 -2.09 1.71
N PHE A 95 -5.42 -0.85 2.16
CA PHE A 95 -5.14 -0.45 3.54
C PHE A 95 -6.39 -0.41 4.43
N ARG A 96 -7.55 -0.80 3.90
CA ARG A 96 -8.77 -0.91 4.69
C ARG A 96 -8.63 -2.03 5.73
N PRO A 97 -9.18 -1.88 6.94
CA PRO A 97 -9.30 -3.00 7.88
C PRO A 97 -10.02 -4.18 7.20
N ILE A 98 -9.55 -5.39 7.44
CA ILE A 98 -10.27 -6.59 6.98
C ILE A 98 -11.47 -6.76 7.91
N ASP A 99 -12.65 -6.78 7.33
CA ASP A 99 -13.87 -7.06 8.09
C ASP A 99 -13.96 -8.58 8.34
N THR A 100 -13.59 -8.99 9.54
CA THR A 100 -13.61 -10.40 9.97
C THR A 100 -15.02 -10.94 10.20
N THR A 101 -16.05 -10.09 10.09
CA THR A 101 -17.46 -10.52 10.12
C THR A 101 -17.95 -11.06 8.78
N LEU A 102 -17.18 -10.84 7.71
CA LEU A 102 -17.43 -11.40 6.39
C LEU A 102 -17.13 -12.91 6.36
N GLY A 103 -17.68 -13.61 5.36
CA GLY A 103 -17.41 -15.03 5.16
C GLY A 103 -15.91 -15.33 4.96
N GLU A 104 -15.46 -16.50 5.41
CA GLU A 104 -14.05 -16.92 5.39
C GLU A 104 -13.38 -16.72 4.02
N GLU A 105 -14.09 -17.05 2.92
CA GLU A 105 -13.56 -16.87 1.57
C GLU A 105 -13.24 -15.40 1.24
N GLN A 106 -14.06 -14.44 1.67
CA GLN A 106 -13.82 -13.03 1.42
C GLN A 106 -12.68 -12.47 2.27
N VAL A 107 -12.54 -12.96 3.50
CA VAL A 107 -11.41 -12.64 4.38
C VAL A 107 -10.11 -13.14 3.75
N GLU A 108 -10.07 -14.39 3.27
CA GLU A 108 -8.90 -14.94 2.59
C GLU A 108 -8.54 -14.20 1.30
N LEU A 109 -9.54 -13.82 0.51
CA LEU A 109 -9.32 -13.01 -0.70
C LEU A 109 -8.72 -11.64 -0.37
N SER A 110 -9.30 -10.94 0.61
CA SER A 110 -8.78 -9.65 1.06
C SER A 110 -7.35 -9.78 1.59
N ARG A 111 -7.08 -10.84 2.37
CA ARG A 111 -5.74 -11.14 2.87
C ARG A 111 -4.76 -11.36 1.73
N LYS A 112 -5.12 -12.18 0.75
CA LYS A 112 -4.30 -12.48 -0.42
C LYS A 112 -4.02 -11.24 -1.26
N GLU A 113 -5.00 -10.37 -1.46
CA GLU A 113 -4.83 -9.12 -2.21
C GLU A 113 -3.86 -8.16 -1.52
N LYS A 114 -3.97 -7.99 -0.19
CA LYS A 114 -3.03 -7.17 0.59
C LYS A 114 -1.60 -7.71 0.56
N LEU A 115 -1.46 -9.02 0.72
CA LEU A 115 -0.17 -9.70 0.63
C LEU A 115 0.46 -9.53 -0.74
N LYS A 116 -0.35 -9.65 -1.80
CA LYS A 116 0.10 -9.44 -3.17
C LYS A 116 0.55 -7.99 -3.40
N PHE A 117 -0.16 -7.02 -2.85
CA PHE A 117 0.27 -5.61 -2.88
C PHE A 117 1.63 -5.41 -2.19
N LEU A 118 1.82 -5.94 -0.97
CA LEU A 118 3.10 -5.85 -0.27
C LEU A 118 4.21 -6.55 -1.03
N PHE A 119 3.91 -7.69 -1.64
CA PHE A 119 4.86 -8.42 -2.47
C PHE A 119 5.35 -7.56 -3.64
N HIS A 120 4.42 -6.96 -4.40
CA HIS A 120 4.78 -6.05 -5.51
C HIS A 120 5.55 -4.80 -5.05
N MET A 121 5.36 -4.36 -3.80
CA MET A 121 6.12 -3.24 -3.24
C MET A 121 7.62 -3.58 -3.09
N TYR A 122 7.95 -4.83 -2.81
CA TYR A 122 9.34 -5.28 -2.60
C TYR A 122 9.97 -5.90 -3.86
N ASP A 123 9.18 -6.62 -4.67
CA ASP A 123 9.55 -7.16 -5.99
C ASP A 123 9.76 -6.02 -6.99
N SER A 124 11.03 -5.63 -7.11
CA SER A 124 11.49 -4.44 -7.79
C SER A 124 11.78 -4.67 -9.27
N ASP A 125 11.97 -5.90 -9.72
CA ASP A 125 12.13 -6.24 -11.14
C ASP A 125 10.88 -6.85 -11.77
N SER A 126 9.83 -7.10 -10.96
CA SER A 126 8.56 -7.68 -11.38
C SER A 126 8.68 -9.12 -11.91
N ASP A 127 9.69 -9.87 -11.46
CA ASP A 127 9.89 -11.26 -11.82
C ASP A 127 8.98 -12.24 -11.06
N GLY A 128 8.23 -11.72 -10.08
CA GLY A 128 7.30 -12.51 -9.26
C GLY A 128 7.98 -13.23 -8.10
N ARG A 129 9.23 -12.88 -7.77
CA ARG A 129 10.03 -13.40 -6.66
C ARG A 129 10.58 -12.20 -5.87
N ILE A 130 10.91 -12.43 -4.60
CA ILE A 130 11.72 -11.48 -3.83
C ILE A 130 13.07 -12.16 -3.67
N THR A 131 14.05 -11.65 -4.38
CA THR A 131 15.42 -12.15 -4.32
C THR A 131 16.06 -11.80 -2.97
N LEU A 132 17.11 -12.54 -2.60
CA LEU A 132 17.89 -12.21 -1.40
C LEU A 132 18.47 -10.80 -1.47
N GLU A 133 18.85 -10.35 -2.66
CA GLU A 133 19.38 -9.00 -2.88
C GLU A 133 18.31 -7.93 -2.63
N GLU A 134 17.10 -8.09 -3.15
CA GLU A 134 15.99 -7.18 -2.89
C GLU A 134 15.63 -7.13 -1.41
N TYR A 135 15.60 -8.28 -0.74
CA TYR A 135 15.35 -8.36 0.70
C TYR A 135 16.45 -7.66 1.51
N ARG A 136 17.73 -7.89 1.19
CA ARG A 136 18.87 -7.21 1.81
C ARG A 136 18.75 -5.69 1.68
N ASN A 137 18.43 -5.20 0.48
CA ASN A 137 18.28 -3.76 0.24
C ASN A 137 17.20 -3.15 1.15
N VAL A 138 16.06 -3.83 1.30
CA VAL A 138 14.97 -3.38 2.19
C VAL A 138 15.40 -3.37 3.65
N VAL A 139 16.08 -4.43 4.12
CA VAL A 139 16.56 -4.52 5.51
C VAL A 139 17.62 -3.45 5.79
N GLU A 140 18.53 -3.23 4.86
CA GLU A 140 19.53 -2.14 4.95
C GLU A 140 18.85 -0.77 5.03
N GLU A 141 17.86 -0.49 4.19
CA GLU A 141 17.09 0.77 4.23
C GLU A 141 16.40 0.93 5.59
N LEU A 142 15.69 -0.09 6.07
CA LEU A 142 14.97 -0.04 7.36
C LEU A 142 15.90 0.15 8.57
N LEU A 143 17.11 -0.42 8.54
CA LEU A 143 18.07 -0.33 9.62
C LEU A 143 19.03 0.86 9.49
N SER A 144 19.03 1.57 8.35
CA SER A 144 19.92 2.71 8.08
C SER A 144 19.75 3.87 9.07
N GLY A 145 18.57 4.02 9.68
CA GLY A 145 18.31 5.01 10.72
C GLY A 145 18.92 4.67 12.08
N ASN A 146 19.48 3.47 12.26
CA ASN A 146 20.06 3.04 13.52
C ASN A 146 21.59 3.18 13.49
N PRO A 147 22.19 4.13 14.25
CA PRO A 147 23.63 4.36 14.23
C PRO A 147 24.47 3.21 14.81
N HIS A 148 23.82 2.24 15.47
CA HIS A 148 24.49 1.08 16.07
C HIS A 148 24.51 -0.16 15.16
N ILE A 149 23.84 -0.10 14.00
CA ILE A 149 23.77 -1.21 13.07
C ILE A 149 24.62 -0.90 11.85
N GLU A 150 25.72 -1.64 11.72
CA GLU A 150 26.57 -1.56 10.54
C GLU A 150 25.89 -2.25 9.34
N LYS A 151 26.25 -1.82 8.13
CA LYS A 151 25.71 -2.38 6.90
C LYS A 151 25.93 -3.90 6.79
N GLU A 152 27.08 -4.38 7.25
CA GLU A 152 27.39 -5.81 7.28
C GLU A 152 26.49 -6.59 8.25
N SER A 153 26.17 -6.01 9.42
CA SER A 153 25.22 -6.59 10.35
C SER A 153 23.81 -6.66 9.76
N ALA A 154 23.34 -5.61 9.07
CA ALA A 154 22.05 -5.62 8.38
C ALA A 154 21.98 -6.73 7.32
N ARG A 155 23.06 -6.94 6.56
CA ARG A 155 23.17 -8.06 5.59
C ARG A 155 23.10 -9.41 6.27
N SER A 156 23.83 -9.59 7.37
CA SER A 156 23.81 -10.85 8.12
C SER A 156 22.43 -11.15 8.69
N ILE A 157 21.71 -10.14 9.19
CA ILE A 157 20.32 -10.26 9.63
C ILE A 157 19.42 -10.68 8.46
N ALA A 158 19.55 -10.02 7.31
CA ALA A 158 18.77 -10.36 6.12
C ALA A 158 19.05 -11.80 5.64
N ASP A 159 20.30 -12.23 5.65
CA ASP A 159 20.71 -13.58 5.26
C ASP A 159 20.15 -14.65 6.19
N GLY A 160 20.26 -14.41 7.51
CA GLY A 160 19.70 -15.31 8.53
C GLY A 160 18.18 -15.44 8.38
N ALA A 161 17.47 -14.31 8.29
CA ALA A 161 16.01 -14.30 8.16
C ALA A 161 15.52 -14.95 6.86
N MET A 162 16.21 -14.72 5.73
CA MET A 162 15.84 -15.36 4.46
C MET A 162 16.11 -16.87 4.48
N MET A 163 17.22 -17.31 5.09
CA MET A 163 17.53 -18.73 5.23
C MET A 163 16.51 -19.45 6.10
N GLU A 164 16.11 -18.84 7.22
CA GLU A 164 15.01 -19.33 8.06
C GLU A 164 13.71 -19.41 7.25
N ALA A 165 13.33 -18.33 6.56
CA ALA A 165 12.14 -18.30 5.72
C ALA A 165 12.17 -19.42 4.66
N ALA A 166 13.27 -19.58 3.93
CA ALA A 166 13.43 -20.63 2.93
C ALA A 166 13.31 -22.04 3.51
N SER A 167 13.84 -22.28 4.71
CA SER A 167 13.75 -23.58 5.40
C SER A 167 12.32 -23.92 5.86
N VAL A 168 11.55 -22.92 6.30
CA VAL A 168 10.14 -23.08 6.70
C VAL A 168 9.23 -23.20 5.48
N CYS A 169 9.57 -22.53 4.38
CA CYS A 169 8.74 -22.45 3.17
C CYS A 169 8.68 -23.75 2.36
N VAL A 170 9.52 -24.76 2.65
CA VAL A 170 9.53 -26.04 1.92
C VAL A 170 8.25 -26.87 2.14
N GLY A 171 7.33 -26.45 3.03
CA GLY A 171 6.05 -27.12 3.24
C GLY A 171 4.84 -26.23 3.56
N GLN A 172 5.01 -24.94 3.84
CA GLN A 172 3.92 -24.02 4.18
C GLN A 172 4.11 -22.64 3.54
N MET A 173 3.01 -21.99 3.14
CA MET A 173 3.04 -20.60 2.68
C MET A 173 3.37 -19.69 3.86
N ILE A 174 4.54 -19.01 3.81
CA ILE A 174 5.05 -18.05 4.83
C ILE A 174 3.98 -17.09 5.37
N TRP A 175 2.98 -16.79 4.56
CA TRP A 175 1.93 -15.83 4.88
C TRP A 175 0.92 -16.29 5.95
N GLN A 176 0.83 -17.59 6.26
CA GLN A 176 -0.13 -18.10 7.25
C GLN A 176 0.20 -17.66 8.69
N GLY A 177 1.45 -17.30 8.98
CA GLY A 177 1.88 -16.85 10.32
C GLY A 177 1.82 -15.34 10.54
N ILE A 178 1.51 -14.54 9.50
CA ILE A 178 1.54 -13.08 9.58
C ILE A 178 0.12 -12.56 9.79
N ASP A 179 -0.12 -11.97 10.98
CA ASP A 179 -1.33 -11.19 11.24
C ASP A 179 -1.26 -9.85 10.48
N ILE A 180 -1.61 -9.91 9.20
CA ILE A 180 -1.69 -8.73 8.32
C ILE A 180 -2.96 -7.91 8.58
N GLU A 181 -3.96 -8.49 9.24
CA GLU A 181 -5.24 -7.84 9.55
C GLU A 181 -5.02 -6.67 10.49
N THR A 182 -4.20 -6.88 11.52
CA THR A 182 -3.87 -5.84 12.50
C THR A 182 -2.68 -4.97 12.07
N LYS A 183 -1.82 -5.43 11.16
CA LYS A 183 -0.58 -4.72 10.79
C LYS A 183 -0.66 -3.86 9.54
N MET A 184 -1.51 -4.20 8.57
CA MET A 184 -1.63 -3.46 7.30
C MET A 184 -2.98 -2.76 7.20
N HIS A 185 -3.21 -1.83 8.13
CA HIS A 185 -4.32 -0.88 8.06
C HIS A 185 -3.79 0.52 8.35
N ILE A 186 -4.27 1.51 7.60
CA ILE A 186 -3.94 2.91 7.90
C ILE A 186 -5.10 3.49 8.71
N ARG A 187 -4.83 3.81 9.99
CA ARG A 187 -5.82 4.44 10.90
C ARG A 187 -6.36 5.77 10.40
N PHE A 188 -5.72 6.38 9.41
CA PHE A 188 -6.21 7.57 8.72
C PHE A 188 -7.57 7.38 8.00
N LEU A 189 -8.01 6.13 7.82
CA LEU A 189 -9.35 5.75 7.33
C LEU A 189 -10.41 5.65 8.45
N ASN A 190 -9.95 5.54 9.71
CA ASN A 190 -10.76 5.57 10.92
C ASN A 190 -10.53 6.91 11.63
N MET A 191 -11.08 7.99 11.07
CA MET A 191 -11.06 9.29 11.72
C MET A 191 -12.31 9.43 12.60
N GLU A 192 -12.23 8.98 13.85
CA GLU A 192 -12.73 9.87 14.91
C GLU A 192 -11.86 11.12 14.81
N THR A 193 -12.44 12.18 14.24
CA THR A 193 -12.00 13.58 14.31
C THR A 193 -10.53 13.78 14.69
N ILE A 194 -9.67 14.07 13.70
CA ILE A 194 -8.51 14.94 13.99
C ILE A 194 -9.12 16.22 14.54
N ALA A 195 -9.11 16.32 15.87
CA ALA A 195 -9.23 17.57 16.56
C ALA A 195 -8.17 18.48 15.94
N LEU A 196 -8.64 19.54 15.29
CA LEU A 196 -7.85 20.71 15.00
C LEU A 196 -7.18 21.15 16.30
N CYS A 197 -5.90 20.84 16.47
CA CYS A 197 -5.10 21.54 17.46
C CYS A 197 -4.68 22.87 16.83
N HIS A 198 -5.16 23.94 17.45
CA HIS A 198 -4.80 25.34 17.23
C HIS A 198 -3.30 25.61 17.35
#